data_AF-A0AAU1IC81-F1
#
_entry.id   AF-A0AAU1IC81-F1
#
_cell.length_a   1.000
_cell.length_b   1.000
_cell.length_c   1.000
_cell.angle_alpha   90.00
_cell.angle_beta   90.00
_cell.angle_gamma   90.00
#
_symmetry.space_group_name_H-M   'P 1'
#
loop_
_entity.id
_entity.type
_entity.pdbx_description
1 polymer ?
#
loop_
_entity_poly.entity_id
_entity_poly.type
_entity_poly.pdbx_seq_one_letter_code
_entity_poly.pdbx_strand_id
1 'polypeptide(L)'
;MTTPNAYAHRRRSPNSPASAPSRPSSGKTDRHRLNRGGHRQLNSALYRGVIVRMRFHQPTIDYVARRTSEGKTKKEIIRCLKRFLAREIYQMVKARPDPAKAA
;
A
#
# COMPACT_ATOMS: atom_id res chain seq x y z
N MET A 1 5.18 51.05 36.67
CA MET A 1 3.88 50.36 36.46
C MET A 1 3.29 50.91 35.17
N THR A 2 3.55 50.28 34.03
CA THR A 2 2.69 49.31 33.30
C THR A 2 1.84 50.01 32.21
N THR A 3 1.94 49.45 31.00
CA THR A 3 1.47 49.87 29.65
C THR A 3 0.00 50.26 29.50
N PRO A 4 -0.41 50.89 28.36
CA PRO A 4 -0.96 50.04 27.29
C PRO A 4 -0.62 50.45 25.83
N ASN A 5 -0.31 49.42 25.04
CA ASN A 5 -0.95 49.11 23.75
C ASN A 5 -0.70 50.02 22.52
N ALA A 6 0.45 49.82 21.86
CA ALA A 6 0.66 50.25 20.48
C ALA A 6 0.04 49.22 19.51
N TYR A 7 -1.21 49.46 19.11
CA TYR A 7 -1.80 48.76 17.97
C TYR A 7 -0.95 49.01 16.71
N ALA A 8 -0.58 47.89 16.09
CA ALA A 8 0.37 47.77 15.00
C ALA A 8 -0.07 48.52 13.73
N HIS A 9 0.66 49.59 13.41
CA HIS A 9 0.72 50.09 12.05
C HIS A 9 1.67 49.23 11.20
N ARG A 10 1.26 49.07 9.94
CA ARG A 10 2.09 48.97 8.73
C ARG A 10 2.33 47.56 8.17
N ARG A 11 1.47 47.27 7.19
CA ARG A 11 1.60 46.32 6.08
C ARG A 11 3.05 46.01 5.70
N ARG A 12 3.44 44.73 5.78
CA ARG A 12 4.62 44.19 5.11
C ARG A 12 4.15 43.12 4.13
N SER A 13 4.02 43.52 2.87
CA SER A 13 3.89 42.61 1.72
C SER A 13 5.28 42.04 1.45
N PRO A 14 5.49 40.70 1.53
CA PRO A 14 6.73 40.11 1.11
C PRO A 14 6.60 39.59 -0.33
N ASN A 15 7.46 40.15 -1.16
CA ASN A 15 8.21 39.47 -2.21
C ASN A 15 7.62 39.43 -3.62
N SER A 16 8.19 40.37 -4.40
CA SER A 16 8.41 40.40 -5.84
C SER A 16 8.78 39.04 -6.47
N PRO A 17 8.36 38.77 -7.72
CA PRO A 17 8.72 37.57 -8.46
C PRO A 17 10.09 37.76 -9.11
N ALA A 18 11.13 37.25 -8.48
CA ALA A 18 12.45 37.10 -9.10
C ALA A 18 13.00 35.71 -8.80
N SER A 19 12.45 34.70 -9.48
CA SER A 19 13.21 33.50 -9.79
C SER A 19 12.66 32.89 -11.06
N ALA A 20 13.55 32.76 -12.03
CA ALA A 20 13.34 32.34 -13.40
C ALA A 20 12.49 31.05 -13.52
N PRO A 21 11.80 30.84 -14.65
CA PRO A 21 11.06 29.61 -14.89
C PRO A 21 12.05 28.45 -14.89
N SER A 22 11.97 27.59 -13.87
CA SER A 22 12.58 26.28 -13.95
C SER A 22 11.94 25.57 -15.15
N ARG A 23 12.72 25.37 -16.20
CA ARG A 23 12.31 24.55 -17.35
C ARG A 23 11.82 23.20 -16.79
N PRO A 24 10.63 22.70 -17.15
CA PRO A 24 10.33 21.31 -16.91
C PRO A 24 11.36 20.52 -17.73
N SER A 25 12.29 19.85 -17.05
CA SER A 25 13.20 18.94 -17.73
C SER A 25 12.34 17.91 -18.46
N SER A 26 12.38 17.96 -19.78
CA SER A 26 12.11 16.81 -20.63
C SER A 26 12.83 15.62 -20.03
N GLY A 27 12.04 14.67 -19.54
CA GLY A 27 12.54 13.65 -18.63
C GLY A 27 11.45 12.62 -18.41
N LYS A 28 11.13 11.93 -19.49
CA LYS A 28 10.36 10.70 -19.56
C LYS A 28 11.02 9.69 -18.60
N THR A 29 10.70 9.78 -17.33
CA THR A 29 11.09 8.80 -16.34
C THR A 29 9.91 8.70 -15.40
N ASP A 30 9.01 7.77 -15.72
CA ASP A 30 8.14 7.16 -14.72
C ASP A 30 9.07 6.50 -13.70
N ARG A 31 9.55 7.29 -12.73
CA ARG A 31 10.22 6.75 -11.56
C ARG A 31 9.11 6.08 -10.77
N HIS A 32 8.87 4.83 -11.09
CA HIS A 32 8.00 3.94 -10.35
C HIS A 32 8.49 3.98 -8.88
N ARG A 33 7.86 4.81 -8.05
CA ARG A 33 8.22 4.92 -6.65
C ARG A 33 8.01 3.54 -6.05
N LEU A 34 9.10 2.88 -5.72
CA LEU A 34 9.06 1.63 -4.98
C LEU A 34 8.48 1.98 -3.60
N ASN A 35 7.20 1.74 -3.42
CA ASN A 35 6.52 1.89 -2.14
C ASN A 35 7.20 0.94 -1.15
N ARG A 36 8.18 1.44 -0.38
CA ARG A 36 8.91 0.67 0.65
C ARG A 36 7.98 0.12 1.73
N GLY A 37 6.78 0.70 1.87
CA GLY A 37 5.73 0.22 2.77
C GLY A 37 4.81 -0.87 2.19
N GLY A 38 4.89 -1.16 0.88
CA GLY A 38 3.90 -1.96 0.16
C GLY A 38 2.47 -1.42 0.30
N HIS A 39 1.50 -2.08 -0.35
CA HIS A 39 0.09 -1.74 -0.18
C HIS A 39 -0.41 -2.32 1.15
N ARG A 40 -0.32 -1.55 2.24
CA ARG A 40 -0.66 -2.00 3.61
C ARG A 40 -2.07 -2.57 3.73
N GLN A 41 -3.03 -1.94 3.04
CA GLN A 41 -4.43 -2.37 3.03
C GLN A 41 -4.63 -3.72 2.32
N LEU A 42 -3.90 -3.96 1.23
CA LEU A 42 -3.94 -5.26 0.54
C LEU A 42 -3.31 -6.34 1.43
N ASN A 43 -2.17 -6.03 2.05
CA ASN A 43 -1.49 -6.94 2.95
C ASN A 43 -2.33 -7.31 4.18
N SER A 44 -3.14 -6.39 4.70
CA SER A 44 -4.07 -6.66 5.80
C SER A 44 -5.30 -7.45 5.34
N ALA A 45 -5.85 -7.15 4.17
CA ALA A 45 -6.95 -7.92 3.57
C ALA A 45 -6.54 -9.38 3.32
N LEU A 46 -5.37 -9.61 2.72
CA LEU A 46 -4.83 -10.95 2.51
C LEU A 46 -4.61 -11.70 3.83
N TYR A 47 -4.12 -11.00 4.86
CA TYR A 47 -3.96 -11.61 6.18
C TYR A 47 -5.31 -12.07 6.75
N ARG A 48 -6.32 -11.20 6.72
CA ARG A 48 -7.69 -11.53 7.17
C ARG A 48 -8.26 -12.72 6.39
N GLY A 49 -8.13 -12.72 5.07
CA GLY A 49 -8.57 -13.83 4.22
C GLY A 49 -7.90 -15.16 4.57
N VAL A 50 -6.59 -15.15 4.85
CA VAL A 50 -5.87 -16.34 5.32
C VAL A 50 -6.42 -16.83 6.68
N ILE A 51 -6.66 -15.94 7.63
CA ILE A 51 -7.21 -16.32 8.95
C ILE A 51 -8.59 -16.96 8.81
N VAL A 52 -9.45 -16.42 7.95
CA VAL A 52 -10.78 -17.01 7.67
C VAL A 52 -10.63 -18.37 7.00
N ARG A 53 -9.76 -18.52 5.99
CA ARG A 53 -9.50 -19.82 5.34
C ARG A 53 -8.96 -20.87 6.31
N MET A 54 -8.10 -20.48 7.26
CA MET A 54 -7.62 -21.40 8.29
C MET A 54 -8.72 -21.91 9.24
N ARG A 55 -9.89 -21.26 9.29
CA ARG A 55 -11.02 -21.68 10.14
C ARG A 55 -12.07 -22.49 9.39
N PHE A 56 -12.32 -22.17 8.11
CA PHE A 56 -13.47 -22.70 7.38
C PHE A 56 -13.12 -23.44 6.08
N HIS A 57 -11.89 -23.35 5.60
CA HIS A 57 -11.50 -23.97 4.32
C HIS A 57 -10.69 -25.25 4.58
N GLN A 58 -11.35 -26.39 4.41
CA GLN A 58 -10.78 -27.72 4.69
C GLN A 58 -9.40 -27.93 4.03
N PRO A 59 -9.18 -27.62 2.75
CA PRO A 59 -7.86 -27.80 2.13
C PRO A 59 -6.76 -26.93 2.77
N THR A 60 -7.12 -25.76 3.32
CA THR A 60 -6.16 -24.91 4.03
C THR A 60 -5.86 -25.46 5.42
N ILE A 61 -6.83 -26.04 6.10
CA ILE A 61 -6.64 -26.71 7.39
C ILE A 61 -5.68 -27.90 7.22
N ASP A 62 -5.93 -28.74 6.22
CA ASP A 62 -5.08 -29.91 5.93
C ASP A 62 -3.65 -29.49 5.57
N TYR A 63 -3.51 -28.42 4.78
CA TYR A 63 -2.20 -27.84 4.47
C TYR A 63 -1.49 -27.32 5.72
N VAL A 64 -2.20 -26.65 6.64
CA VAL A 64 -1.62 -26.18 7.90
C VAL A 64 -1.18 -27.36 8.76
N ALA A 65 -2.00 -28.41 8.88
CA ALA A 65 -1.65 -29.61 9.63
C ALA A 65 -0.37 -30.26 9.08
N ARG A 66 -0.31 -30.48 7.76
CA ARG A 66 0.87 -31.03 7.07
C ARG A 66 2.12 -30.17 7.25
N ARG A 67 1.99 -28.85 7.24
CA ARG A 67 3.16 -27.95 7.42
C ARG A 67 3.58 -27.82 8.88
N THR A 68 2.66 -28.05 9.81
CA THR A 68 2.96 -28.11 11.24
C THR A 68 3.72 -29.40 11.56
N SER A 69 3.37 -30.53 10.94
CA SER A 69 4.14 -31.77 11.07
C SER A 69 5.53 -31.71 10.43
N GLU A 70 5.73 -30.88 9.39
CA GLU A 70 7.05 -30.54 8.84
C GLU A 70 7.89 -29.65 9.78
N GLY A 71 7.39 -29.27 10.97
CA GLY A 71 8.10 -28.43 11.94
C GLY A 71 8.09 -26.94 11.63
N LYS A 72 7.25 -26.46 10.71
CA LYS A 72 7.19 -25.02 10.36
C LYS A 72 6.42 -24.24 11.39
N THR A 73 6.92 -23.05 11.70
CA THR A 73 6.21 -22.14 12.60
C THR A 73 4.93 -21.63 11.94
N LYS A 74 3.91 -21.34 12.76
CA LYS A 74 2.65 -20.75 12.30
C LYS A 74 2.86 -19.48 11.46
N LYS A 75 3.86 -18.66 11.80
CA LYS A 75 4.22 -17.43 11.06
C LYS A 75 4.70 -17.74 9.64
N GLU A 76 5.50 -18.79 9.46
CA GLU A 76 5.98 -19.22 8.14
C GLU A 76 4.87 -19.82 7.30
N ILE A 77 3.98 -20.60 7.92
CA ILE A 77 2.80 -21.17 7.27
C ILE A 77 1.89 -20.04 6.75
N ILE A 78 1.58 -19.05 7.59
CA ILE A 78 0.79 -17.87 7.19
C ILE A 78 1.48 -17.11 6.06
N ARG A 79 2.82 -16.95 6.09
CA ARG A 79 3.57 -16.28 5.01
C ARG A 79 3.46 -17.05 3.69
N CYS A 80 3.51 -18.38 3.72
CA CYS A 80 3.26 -19.22 2.53
C CYS A 80 1.82 -19.07 2.02
N LEU A 81 0.83 -19.13 2.91
CA LEU A 81 -0.58 -19.00 2.54
C LEU A 81 -0.91 -17.64 1.95
N LYS A 82 -0.36 -16.54 2.50
CA LYS A 82 -0.54 -15.19 1.93
C LYS A 82 -0.02 -15.10 0.49
N ARG A 83 1.12 -15.73 0.18
CA ARG A 83 1.67 -15.77 -1.19
C ARG A 83 0.82 -16.61 -2.12
N PHE A 84 0.31 -17.75 -1.65
CA PHE A 84 -0.58 -18.60 -2.43
C PHE A 84 -1.88 -17.85 -2.78
N LEU A 85 -2.51 -17.23 -1.77
CA LEU A 85 -3.74 -16.45 -1.96
C LEU A 85 -3.53 -15.26 -2.90
N ALA A 86 -2.42 -14.54 -2.77
CA ALA A 86 -2.11 -13.43 -3.67
C ALA A 86 -1.94 -13.88 -5.13
N ARG A 87 -1.29 -15.04 -5.36
CA ARG A 87 -1.14 -15.63 -6.70
C ARG A 87 -2.49 -16.05 -7.28
N GLU A 88 -3.32 -16.71 -6.48
CA GLU A 88 -4.66 -17.14 -6.86
C GLU A 88 -5.53 -15.95 -7.29
N ILE A 89 -5.57 -14.90 -6.46
CA ILE A 89 -6.31 -13.65 -6.77
C ILE A 89 -5.75 -12.99 -8.03
N TYR A 90 -4.43 -12.90 -8.18
CA TYR A 90 -3.82 -12.32 -9.37
C TYR A 90 -4.22 -13.07 -10.65
N GLN A 91 -4.24 -14.41 -10.61
CA GLN A 91 -4.67 -15.22 -11.75
C GLN A 91 -6.16 -15.04 -12.05
N MET A 92 -7.02 -14.93 -11.03
CA MET A 92 -8.44 -14.64 -11.22
C MET A 92 -8.68 -13.27 -11.85
N VAL A 93 -7.96 -12.24 -11.39
CA VAL A 93 -8.05 -10.89 -11.96
C VAL A 93 -7.51 -10.86 -13.39
N LYS A 94 -6.40 -11.55 -13.67
CA LYS A 94 -5.83 -11.63 -15.03
C LYS A 94 -6.73 -12.40 -16.00
N ALA A 95 -7.37 -13.46 -15.53
CA ALA A 95 -8.29 -14.27 -16.34
C ALA A 95 -9.60 -13.53 -16.64
N ARG A 96 -9.98 -12.56 -15.81
CA ARG A 96 -11.09 -11.66 -16.07
C ARG A 96 -10.62 -10.53 -17.01
N PRO A 97 -11.03 -10.50 -18.29
CA PRO A 97 -10.70 -9.36 -19.14
C PRO A 97 -11.28 -8.07 -18.54
N ASP A 98 -10.54 -6.97 -18.68
CA ASP A 98 -10.99 -5.66 -18.21
C ASP A 98 -12.35 -5.33 -18.84
N PRO A 99 -13.41 -5.09 -18.04
CA PRO A 99 -14.71 -4.72 -18.59
C PRO A 99 -14.64 -3.40 -19.37
N ALA A 100 -13.64 -2.55 -19.09
CA ALA A 100 -13.39 -1.31 -19.80
C ALA A 100 -12.73 -1.48 -21.18
N LYS A 101 -12.22 -2.68 -21.50
CA LYS A 101 -11.62 -3.00 -22.82
C LYS A 101 -12.56 -3.78 -23.73
N ALA A 102 -13.72 -4.19 -23.22
CA ALA A 102 -14.73 -4.98 -23.93
C ALA A 102 -15.93 -4.13 -24.42
N ALA A 103 -15.86 -2.81 -24.26
CA ALA A 103 -16.80 -1.81 -24.80
C ALA A 103 -16.08 -0.95 -25.83
#